data_AF-A0A542KW04-F1
#
_entry.id   AF-A0A542KW04-F1
#
_cell.length_a   1.000
_cell.length_b   1.000
_cell.length_c   1.000
_cell.angle_alpha   90.00
_cell.angle_beta   90.00
_cell.angle_gamma   90.00
#
_symmetry.space_group_name_H-M   'P 1'
#
loop_
_entity.id
_entity.type
_entity.pdbx_description
1 polymer ?
#
loop_
_entity_poly.entity_id
_entity_poly.type
_entity_poly.pdbx_seq_one_letter_code
_entity_poly.pdbx_strand_id
1 'polypeptide(L)'
;MTQTQVAAHLGASLARINALVNGRSYRHLHGIPRGTRTTNGGQRYGFTETPERRHWNEAKFWTRVDRSGGPNACWPWAGGKPDAYGHTAAGKGMTGSANAHVVAFTLAMGLPKAPDWALVLRHLCDNKPCCNPAHLKPGTIGENLADRWQAQREGRTGPRSVTDPVPPPPGGWCIVTGDLDELDRLARISEFHARVDSSGGPAACWPWRGEKSRNNFGYGQMAFDGQRVVPAHRIAYVIADGKTLADIKGQNILHKCPEAKHRNDCNNPAHLALGTQAENIADKLIHGTMPMGERHHMGQRFPDALVARMREKFWRPTGKRPTMTELALEAGTSVTVISRWLKGTSRPEAGGPLAPTG
;
A
#
# COMPACT_ATOMS: atom_id res chain seq x y z
N MET A 1 -46.91 -5.54 -1.13
CA MET A 1 -46.77 -4.17 -1.68
C MET A 1 -45.37 -4.02 -2.27
N THR A 2 -45.23 -3.41 -3.45
CA THR A 2 -43.92 -3.07 -4.02
C THR A 2 -43.27 -1.92 -3.24
N GLN A 3 -41.95 -1.75 -3.33
CA GLN A 3 -41.23 -0.65 -2.66
C GLN A 3 -41.79 0.73 -3.05
N THR A 4 -42.26 0.89 -4.29
CA THR A 4 -42.95 2.09 -4.78
C THR A 4 -44.31 2.31 -4.13
N GLN A 5 -45.10 1.25 -3.93
CA GLN A 5 -46.39 1.33 -3.22
C GLN A 5 -46.18 1.68 -1.74
N VAL A 6 -45.15 1.13 -1.10
CA VAL A 6 -44.78 1.43 0.28
C VAL A 6 -44.30 2.88 0.43
N ALA A 7 -43.51 3.37 -0.53
CA ALA A 7 -43.05 4.77 -0.58
C ALA A 7 -44.22 5.75 -0.66
N ALA A 8 -45.19 5.49 -1.55
CA ALA A 8 -46.39 6.31 -1.69
C ALA A 8 -47.27 6.27 -0.45
N HIS A 9 -47.49 5.09 0.14
CA HIS A 9 -48.31 4.93 1.34
C HIS A 9 -47.73 5.64 2.57
N LEU A 10 -46.40 5.66 2.70
CA LEU A 10 -45.70 6.28 3.83
C LEU A 10 -45.28 7.73 3.58
N GLY A 11 -45.61 8.32 2.42
CA GLY A 11 -45.17 9.67 2.06
C GLY A 11 -43.64 9.84 2.03
N ALA A 12 -42.90 8.76 1.77
CA ALA A 12 -41.44 8.73 1.79
C ALA A 12 -40.88 8.54 0.38
N SER A 13 -39.67 9.03 0.11
CA SER A 13 -39.05 8.81 -1.19
C SER A 13 -38.70 7.34 -1.42
N LEU A 14 -38.83 6.88 -2.68
CA LEU A 14 -38.45 5.52 -3.07
C LEU A 14 -36.98 5.21 -2.72
N ALA A 15 -36.09 6.20 -2.84
CA ALA A 15 -34.69 6.06 -2.43
C ALA A 15 -34.54 5.77 -0.92
N ARG A 16 -35.36 6.39 -0.07
CA ARG A 16 -35.33 6.18 1.38
C ARG A 16 -35.89 4.81 1.77
N ILE A 17 -36.95 4.36 1.12
CA ILE A 17 -37.49 3.00 1.28
C ILE A 17 -36.48 1.96 0.77
N ASN A 18 -35.85 2.19 -0.38
CA ASN A 18 -34.83 1.29 -0.91
C ASN A 18 -33.60 1.23 -0.01
N ALA A 19 -33.18 2.35 0.59
CA ALA A 19 -32.07 2.35 1.54
C ALA A 19 -32.40 1.59 2.83
N LEU A 20 -33.66 1.63 3.27
CA LEU A 20 -34.13 0.89 4.45
C LEU A 20 -34.24 -0.62 4.16
N VAL A 21 -34.92 -1.00 3.06
CA VAL A 21 -35.08 -2.41 2.67
C VAL A 21 -33.73 -3.08 2.37
N ASN A 22 -32.80 -2.35 1.73
CA ASN A 22 -31.46 -2.90 1.43
C ASN A 22 -30.47 -2.75 2.60
N GLY A 23 -30.92 -2.43 3.82
CA GLY A 23 -30.07 -2.35 5.02
C GLY A 23 -28.93 -1.33 4.91
N ARG A 24 -29.12 -0.25 4.14
CA ARG A 24 -28.17 0.88 4.02
C ARG A 24 -28.45 1.96 5.06
N SER A 25 -29.70 2.10 5.50
CA SER A 25 -30.15 2.97 6.59
C SER A 25 -30.56 2.13 7.81
N TYR A 26 -30.46 2.67 9.03
CA TYR A 26 -30.81 1.97 10.28
C TYR A 26 -30.19 0.56 10.43
N ARG A 27 -28.95 0.36 9.97
CA ARG A 27 -28.22 -0.94 10.01
C ARG A 27 -28.24 -1.67 11.35
N HIS A 28 -28.31 -0.93 12.45
CA HIS A 28 -28.38 -1.48 13.81
C HIS A 28 -29.68 -2.26 14.08
N LEU A 29 -30.77 -1.96 13.37
CA LEU A 29 -32.05 -2.68 13.47
C LEU A 29 -32.07 -3.93 12.57
N HIS A 30 -31.20 -4.02 11.57
CA HIS A 30 -31.14 -5.16 10.63
C HIS A 30 -30.21 -6.29 11.07
N GLY A 31 -29.69 -6.24 12.30
CA GLY A 31 -28.75 -7.26 12.81
C GLY A 31 -27.44 -7.36 12.02
N ILE A 32 -27.21 -6.50 11.03
CA ILE A 32 -25.95 -6.42 10.29
C ILE A 32 -24.96 -5.77 11.24
N PRO A 33 -23.94 -6.51 11.74
CA PRO A 33 -22.92 -5.91 12.58
C PRO A 33 -22.38 -4.69 11.84
N ARG A 34 -22.18 -3.56 12.53
CA ARG A 34 -21.20 -2.61 11.99
C ARG A 34 -20.00 -3.47 11.71
N GLY A 35 -19.55 -3.54 10.46
CA GLY A 35 -18.21 -4.03 10.19
C GLY A 35 -17.34 -3.21 11.11
N THR A 36 -16.96 -3.81 12.23
CA THR A 36 -15.98 -3.23 13.11
C THR A 36 -14.81 -3.14 12.16
N ARG A 37 -14.47 -1.92 11.76
CA ARG A 37 -13.06 -1.64 11.58
C ARG A 37 -12.49 -1.89 12.96
N THR A 38 -12.19 -3.15 13.25
CA THR A 38 -11.24 -3.54 14.26
C THR A 38 -9.94 -2.93 13.77
N THR A 39 -9.75 -1.65 14.04
CA THR A 39 -8.41 -1.12 14.28
C THR A 39 -7.99 -1.71 15.62
N ASN A 40 -7.82 -3.04 15.66
CA ASN A 40 -7.06 -3.72 16.70
C ASN A 40 -5.62 -3.26 16.49
N GLY A 41 -5.29 -2.05 16.94
CA GLY A 41 -3.93 -1.50 16.99
C GLY A 41 -3.06 -1.84 15.77
N GLY A 42 -3.47 -1.43 14.56
CA GLY A 42 -2.57 -1.48 13.41
C GLY A 42 -2.74 -2.64 12.40
N GLN A 43 -3.79 -3.46 12.45
CA GLN A 43 -4.04 -4.44 11.38
C GLN A 43 -4.37 -3.77 10.03
N ARG A 44 -3.34 -3.56 9.20
CA ARG A 44 -3.48 -3.13 7.80
C ARG A 44 -3.21 -4.34 6.90
N TYR A 45 -4.20 -4.71 6.08
CA TYR A 45 -4.11 -5.87 5.17
C TYR A 45 -3.90 -7.25 5.84
N GLY A 46 -4.37 -7.43 7.08
CA GLY A 46 -4.31 -8.73 7.77
C GLY A 46 -2.97 -9.05 8.45
N PHE A 47 -2.05 -8.10 8.52
CA PHE A 47 -0.80 -8.23 9.27
C PHE A 47 -0.79 -7.27 10.46
N THR A 48 -0.29 -7.76 11.60
CA THR A 48 -0.03 -6.94 12.79
C THR A 48 1.04 -5.90 12.48
N GLU A 49 0.88 -4.68 13.01
CA GLU A 49 1.90 -3.63 12.89
C GLU A 49 3.23 -4.14 13.48
N THR A 50 4.33 -3.93 12.76
CA THR A 50 5.67 -4.31 13.25
C THR A 50 6.20 -3.24 14.22
N PRO A 51 7.08 -3.61 15.17
CA PRO A 51 7.68 -2.65 16.10
C PRO A 51 8.34 -1.46 15.39
N GLU A 52 9.01 -1.69 14.27
CA GLU A 52 9.68 -0.67 13.46
C GLU A 52 8.66 0.28 12.80
N ARG A 53 7.53 -0.26 12.33
CA ARG A 53 6.43 0.58 11.80
C ARG A 53 5.84 1.46 12.89
N ARG A 54 5.65 0.93 14.10
CA ARG A 54 5.20 1.70 15.25
C ARG A 54 6.19 2.81 15.58
N HIS A 55 7.48 2.50 15.65
CA HIS A 55 8.54 3.46 15.93
C HIS A 55 8.57 4.61 14.90
N TRP A 56 8.45 4.30 13.60
CA TRP A 56 8.32 5.31 12.55
C TRP A 56 7.07 6.19 12.71
N ASN A 57 5.92 5.59 13.03
CA ASN A 57 4.67 6.33 13.27
C ASN A 57 4.79 7.28 14.47
N GLU A 58 5.49 6.86 15.52
CA GLU A 58 5.79 7.69 16.70
C GLU A 58 6.73 8.84 16.36
N ALA A 59 7.85 8.58 15.68
CA ALA A 59 8.78 9.61 15.22
C ALA A 59 8.04 10.69 14.39
N LYS A 60 7.22 10.23 13.44
CA LYS A 60 6.40 11.09 12.57
C LYS A 60 5.33 11.88 13.33
N PHE A 61 4.84 11.36 14.45
CA PHE A 61 3.96 12.13 15.33
C PHE A 61 4.72 13.29 15.98
N TRP A 62 5.90 13.01 16.54
CA TRP A 62 6.72 14.00 17.24
C TRP A 62 7.29 15.09 16.33
N THR A 63 7.39 14.89 15.01
CA THR A 63 7.73 15.99 14.07
C THR A 63 6.65 17.05 13.92
N ARG A 64 5.42 16.77 14.37
CA ARG A 64 4.29 17.72 14.36
C ARG A 64 4.06 18.38 15.72
N VAL A 65 4.89 18.09 16.70
CA VAL A 65 4.87 18.70 18.02
C VAL A 65 6.08 19.61 18.12
N ASP A 66 5.84 20.91 18.23
CA ASP A 66 6.92 21.86 18.44
C ASP A 66 7.43 21.73 19.88
N ARG A 67 8.69 21.31 20.03
CA ARG A 67 9.36 21.09 21.33
C ARG A 67 10.51 22.07 21.55
N SER A 68 10.63 23.08 20.69
CA SER A 68 11.77 24.03 20.68
C SER A 68 11.89 24.84 21.97
N GLY A 69 10.79 25.06 22.69
CA GLY A 69 10.77 25.77 23.98
C GLY A 69 11.38 24.99 25.16
N GLY A 70 11.81 23.74 24.97
CA GLY A 70 12.41 22.92 26.02
C GLY A 70 11.39 22.16 26.89
N PRO A 71 11.86 21.39 27.89
CA PRO A 71 11.05 20.40 28.62
C PRO A 71 9.94 21.01 29.50
N ASN A 72 10.09 22.28 29.91
CA ASN A 72 9.12 22.98 30.76
C ASN A 72 8.19 23.92 29.98
N ALA A 73 8.37 24.04 28.67
CA ALA A 73 7.52 24.88 27.84
C ALA A 73 6.30 24.10 27.31
N CYS A 74 5.29 24.83 26.86
CA CYS A 74 4.22 24.21 26.09
C CYS A 74 4.79 23.62 24.80
N TRP A 75 4.31 22.44 24.41
CA TRP A 75 4.66 21.81 23.14
C TRP A 75 3.48 21.85 22.17
N PRO A 76 3.28 22.93 21.41
CA PRO A 76 2.07 23.09 20.61
C PRO A 76 2.02 22.12 19.43
N TRP A 77 0.82 21.59 19.18
CA TRP A 77 0.52 20.80 17.98
C TRP A 77 0.49 21.67 16.72
N ALA A 78 1.33 21.33 15.75
CA ALA A 78 1.46 21.99 14.46
C ALA A 78 0.54 21.39 13.37
N GLY A 79 -0.14 20.28 13.64
CA GLY A 79 -1.05 19.63 12.69
C GLY A 79 -2.48 20.20 12.67
N GLY A 80 -3.41 19.42 12.13
CA GLY A 80 -4.83 19.79 12.02
C GLY A 80 -5.48 20.01 13.39
N LYS A 81 -6.26 21.10 13.48
CA LYS A 81 -6.98 21.57 14.68
C LYS A 81 -8.44 21.88 14.30
N PRO A 82 -9.27 20.85 14.08
CA PRO A 82 -10.70 21.04 13.74
C PRO A 82 -11.48 21.67 14.89
N ASP A 83 -10.99 21.52 16.12
CA ASP A 83 -11.40 22.27 17.30
C ASP A 83 -10.18 22.99 17.90
N ALA A 84 -10.31 23.53 19.11
CA ALA A 84 -9.18 24.17 19.79
C ALA A 84 -8.07 23.19 20.23
N TYR A 85 -8.29 21.87 20.09
CA TYR A 85 -7.30 20.83 20.35
C TYR A 85 -6.65 20.34 19.05
N GLY A 86 -5.44 19.80 19.19
CA GLY A 86 -4.80 19.08 18.08
C GLY A 86 -5.46 17.74 17.82
N HIS A 87 -5.60 17.37 16.55
CA HIS A 87 -6.10 16.05 16.13
C HIS A 87 -5.18 15.37 15.11
N THR A 88 -5.12 14.04 15.18
CA THR A 88 -4.41 13.20 14.21
C THR A 88 -5.13 11.85 14.02
N ALA A 89 -5.58 11.58 12.79
CA ALA A 89 -6.19 10.30 12.44
C ALA A 89 -5.23 9.11 12.61
N ALA A 90 -3.92 9.34 12.42
CA ALA A 90 -2.90 8.33 12.65
C ALA A 90 -2.83 7.91 14.13
N GLY A 91 -3.08 8.85 15.05
CA GLY A 91 -3.17 8.56 16.48
C GLY A 91 -4.24 7.54 16.81
N LYS A 92 -5.40 7.59 16.14
CA LYS A 92 -6.50 6.64 16.39
C LYS A 92 -6.10 5.20 16.08
N GLY A 93 -5.28 5.00 15.05
CA GLY A 93 -4.76 3.67 14.71
C GLY A 93 -3.66 3.17 15.67
N MET A 94 -2.84 4.10 16.17
CA MET A 94 -1.66 3.82 16.99
C MET A 94 -1.96 3.69 18.49
N THR A 95 -2.81 4.56 19.02
CA THR A 95 -3.10 4.65 20.47
C THR A 95 -4.59 4.49 20.80
N GLY A 96 -5.47 4.44 19.80
CA GLY A 96 -6.92 4.41 20.00
C GLY A 96 -7.58 5.79 20.17
N SER A 97 -6.80 6.89 20.22
CA SER A 97 -7.32 8.26 20.34
C SER A 97 -6.87 9.15 19.18
N ALA A 98 -7.75 10.04 18.71
CA ALA A 98 -7.39 11.05 17.71
C ALA A 98 -6.86 12.35 18.33
N ASN A 99 -7.08 12.58 19.63
CA ASN A 99 -6.66 13.80 20.32
C ASN A 99 -5.13 13.83 20.46
N ALA A 100 -4.48 14.84 19.90
CA ALA A 100 -3.01 14.92 19.83
C ALA A 100 -2.35 14.89 21.22
N HIS A 101 -2.92 15.57 22.22
CA HIS A 101 -2.39 15.55 23.59
C HIS A 101 -2.51 14.17 24.25
N VAL A 102 -3.61 13.43 23.99
CA VAL A 102 -3.77 12.05 24.47
C VAL A 102 -2.78 11.11 23.79
N VAL A 103 -2.58 11.29 22.47
CA VAL A 103 -1.57 10.54 21.72
C VAL A 103 -0.19 10.81 22.30
N ALA A 104 0.20 12.09 22.47
CA ALA A 104 1.49 12.49 23.01
C ALA A 104 1.76 11.90 24.39
N PHE A 105 0.80 12.00 25.30
CA PHE A 105 0.91 11.43 26.64
C PHE A 105 1.04 9.90 26.61
N THR A 106 0.22 9.23 25.80
CA THR A 106 0.25 7.76 25.67
C THR A 106 1.62 7.28 25.17
N LEU A 107 2.16 7.94 24.14
CA LEU A 107 3.48 7.62 23.59
C LEU A 107 4.60 7.93 24.58
N ALA A 108 4.56 9.09 25.23
CA ALA A 108 5.54 9.50 26.23
C ALA A 108 5.59 8.58 27.45
N MET A 109 4.47 7.95 27.80
CA MET A 109 4.40 6.93 28.84
C MET A 109 4.84 5.53 28.37
N GLY A 110 5.17 5.36 27.08
CA GLY A 110 5.52 4.06 26.51
C GLY A 110 4.36 3.07 26.41
N LEU A 111 3.11 3.56 26.44
CA LEU A 111 1.92 2.72 26.49
C LEU A 111 1.50 2.24 25.09
N PRO A 112 1.06 0.98 24.93
CA PRO A 112 0.65 0.45 23.62
C PRO A 112 -0.68 1.07 23.14
N LYS A 113 -1.54 1.49 24.05
CA LYS A 113 -2.81 2.18 23.76
C LYS A 113 -3.13 3.16 24.88
N ALA A 114 -3.95 4.17 24.57
CA ALA A 114 -4.51 5.06 25.57
C ALA A 114 -5.40 4.24 26.50
N PRO A 115 -5.10 4.18 27.81
CA PRO A 115 -6.00 3.56 28.77
C PRO A 115 -7.25 4.43 28.95
N ASP A 116 -8.34 3.83 29.44
CA ASP A 116 -9.63 4.53 29.57
C ASP A 116 -9.54 5.78 30.46
N TRP A 117 -8.68 5.74 31.49
CA TRP A 117 -8.42 6.88 32.37
C TRP A 117 -7.67 8.03 31.67
N ALA A 118 -6.94 7.77 30.58
CA ALA A 118 -6.22 8.78 29.81
C ALA A 118 -7.11 9.51 28.79
N LEU A 119 -8.40 9.18 28.72
CA LEU A 119 -9.34 9.91 27.86
C LEU A 119 -9.69 11.29 28.41
N VAL A 120 -9.42 11.54 29.70
CA VAL A 120 -9.58 12.84 30.35
C VAL A 120 -8.22 13.29 30.89
N LEU A 121 -7.40 13.84 29.98
CA LEU A 121 -6.18 14.55 30.34
C LEU A 121 -6.47 16.04 30.51
N ARG A 122 -6.06 16.57 31.66
CA ARG A 122 -6.25 17.97 32.06
C ARG A 122 -4.98 18.76 31.75
N HIS A 123 -5.12 19.88 31.06
CA HIS A 123 -4.00 20.78 30.77
C HIS A 123 -3.67 21.65 31.99
N LEU A 124 -2.50 21.44 32.59
CA LEU A 124 -2.01 22.30 33.69
C LEU A 124 -1.64 23.72 33.21
N CYS A 125 -1.40 23.86 31.91
CA CYS A 125 -0.95 25.07 31.23
C CYS A 125 -2.08 25.86 30.55
N ASP A 126 -3.33 25.40 30.58
CA ASP A 126 -4.49 25.98 29.87
C ASP A 126 -4.30 26.19 28.35
N ASN A 127 -3.28 25.56 27.77
CA ASN A 127 -2.97 25.65 26.36
C ASN A 127 -3.46 24.40 25.63
N LYS A 128 -4.67 24.45 25.06
CA LYS A 128 -5.33 23.28 24.45
C LYS A 128 -4.51 22.55 23.36
N PRO A 129 -3.74 23.24 22.49
CA PRO A 129 -2.83 22.58 21.55
C PRO A 129 -1.59 21.92 22.18
N CYS A 130 -1.31 22.13 23.47
CA CYS A 130 -0.12 21.60 24.12
C CYS A 130 -0.15 20.07 24.21
N CYS A 131 0.96 19.46 23.81
CA CYS A 131 1.22 18.02 23.80
C CYS A 131 2.37 17.64 24.76
N ASN A 132 2.82 18.55 25.64
CA ASN A 132 3.86 18.23 26.62
C ASN A 132 3.29 17.28 27.68
N PRO A 133 3.82 16.05 27.83
CA PRO A 133 3.30 15.09 28.80
C PRO A 133 3.42 15.59 30.24
N ALA A 134 4.43 16.40 30.55
CA ALA A 134 4.60 17.04 31.86
C ALA A 134 3.52 18.10 32.17
N HIS A 135 2.78 18.56 31.15
CA HIS A 135 1.69 19.53 31.28
C HIS A 135 0.30 18.87 31.27
N LEU A 136 0.24 17.54 31.24
CA LEU A 136 -0.99 16.76 31.10
C LEU A 136 -1.18 15.87 32.32
N LYS A 137 -2.22 16.17 33.11
CA LYS A 137 -2.54 15.40 34.32
C LYS A 137 -3.76 14.51 34.07
N PRO A 138 -3.66 13.19 34.30
CA PRO A 138 -4.83 12.31 34.33
C PRO A 138 -5.85 12.78 35.36
N GLY A 139 -7.13 12.72 35.02
CA GLY A 139 -8.19 13.06 35.96
C GLY A 139 -9.55 12.52 35.55
N THR A 140 -10.55 12.87 36.35
CA THR A 140 -11.94 12.55 36.09
C THR A 140 -12.65 13.65 35.32
N ILE A 141 -13.82 13.34 34.76
CA ILE A 141 -14.70 14.34 34.13
C ILE A 141 -15.05 15.45 35.14
N GLY A 142 -15.33 15.09 36.41
CA GLY A 142 -15.66 16.03 37.46
C GLY A 142 -14.51 17.01 37.76
N GLU A 143 -13.28 16.51 37.82
CA GLU A 143 -12.10 17.36 38.02
C GLU A 143 -11.83 18.27 36.82
N ASN A 144 -11.97 17.76 35.59
CA ASN A 144 -11.83 18.57 34.38
C ASN A 144 -12.89 19.68 34.30
N LEU A 145 -14.12 19.41 34.76
CA LEU A 145 -15.14 20.44 34.91
C LEU A 145 -14.73 21.45 36.00
N ALA A 146 -14.28 20.99 37.17
CA ALA A 146 -13.82 21.89 38.24
C ALA A 146 -12.71 22.84 37.77
N ASP A 147 -11.73 22.36 37.01
CA ASP A 147 -10.67 23.18 36.41
C ASP A 147 -11.24 24.27 35.50
N ARG A 148 -12.21 23.90 34.64
CA ARG A 148 -12.87 24.83 33.73
C ARG A 148 -13.60 25.94 34.49
N TRP A 149 -14.31 25.58 35.55
CA TRP A 149 -15.05 26.52 36.38
C TRP A 149 -14.11 27.45 37.15
N GLN A 150 -13.00 26.91 37.66
CA GLN A 150 -11.97 27.71 38.30
C GLN A 150 -11.33 28.70 37.31
N ALA A 151 -10.95 28.23 36.12
CA ALA A 151 -10.39 29.07 35.07
C ALA A 151 -11.35 30.21 34.68
N GLN A 152 -12.65 29.93 34.60
CA GLN A 152 -13.67 30.94 34.32
C GLN A 152 -13.78 31.97 35.45
N ARG A 153 -13.78 31.55 36.72
CA ARG A 153 -13.83 32.48 37.88
C ARG A 153 -12.61 33.38 37.96
N GLU A 154 -11.45 32.86 37.58
CA GLU A 154 -10.18 33.58 37.56
C GLU A 154 -9.98 34.41 36.28
N GLY A 155 -10.91 34.35 35.31
CA GLY A 155 -10.80 35.08 34.05
C GLY A 155 -9.63 34.61 33.17
N ARG A 156 -9.21 33.34 33.28
CA ARG A 156 -8.08 32.80 32.50
C ARG A 156 -8.44 32.66 31.02
N THR A 157 -7.63 33.25 30.13
CA THR A 157 -7.90 33.31 28.69
C THR A 157 -6.81 32.67 27.80
N GLY A 158 -5.76 32.07 28.38
CA GLY A 158 -4.67 31.54 27.55
C GLY A 158 -3.63 30.70 28.30
N PRO A 159 -2.52 30.39 27.60
CA PRO A 159 -1.43 29.60 28.13
C PRO A 159 -0.84 30.23 29.40
N ARG A 160 -0.53 29.39 30.38
CA ARG A 160 0.17 29.78 31.60
C ARG A 160 1.37 28.87 31.88
N SER A 161 2.29 29.41 32.66
CA SER A 161 3.45 28.65 33.17
C SER A 161 2.98 27.56 34.14
N VAL A 162 3.55 26.36 33.99
CA VAL A 162 3.28 25.22 34.88
C VAL A 162 4.30 25.25 36.02
N THR A 163 3.83 25.49 37.25
CA THR A 163 4.68 25.57 38.44
C THR A 163 5.00 24.22 39.06
N ASP A 164 4.13 23.22 38.83
CA ASP A 164 4.28 21.85 39.32
C ASP A 164 3.97 20.87 38.17
N PRO A 165 4.96 20.57 37.30
CA PRO A 165 4.77 19.66 36.18
C PRO A 165 4.62 18.21 36.65
N VAL A 166 3.88 17.41 35.88
CA VAL A 166 3.79 15.97 36.14
C VAL A 166 5.19 15.35 35.96
N PRO A 167 5.71 14.61 36.96
CA PRO A 167 7.02 14.00 36.87
C PRO A 167 7.03 12.89 35.80
N PRO A 168 8.18 12.63 35.17
CA PRO A 168 8.31 11.52 34.23
C PRO A 168 8.14 10.16 34.94
N PRO A 169 7.69 9.12 34.21
CA PRO A 169 7.68 7.76 34.73
C PRO A 169 9.12 7.23 34.95
N PRO A 170 9.29 6.11 35.68
CA PRO A 170 10.58 5.43 35.76
C PRO A 170 11.14 5.15 34.36
N GLY A 171 12.37 5.61 34.10
CA GLY A 171 12.99 5.52 32.76
C GLY A 171 12.83 6.78 31.89
N GLY A 172 12.11 7.81 32.36
CA GLY A 172 11.94 9.06 31.64
C GLY A 172 10.80 9.03 30.63
N TRP A 173 10.58 10.17 29.95
CA TRP A 173 9.59 10.25 28.86
C TRP A 173 10.09 9.51 27.62
N CYS A 174 9.27 8.60 27.08
CA CYS A 174 9.54 7.90 25.83
C CYS A 174 9.23 8.80 24.63
N ILE A 175 10.25 9.48 24.10
CA ILE A 175 10.09 10.39 22.97
C ILE A 175 10.92 9.89 21.79
N VAL A 176 10.26 9.19 20.88
CA VAL A 176 10.90 8.66 19.67
C VAL A 176 11.18 9.78 18.67
N THR A 177 12.44 9.88 18.25
CA THR A 177 12.91 10.82 17.21
C THR A 177 13.94 10.12 16.32
N GLY A 178 14.17 10.64 15.13
CA GLY A 178 15.15 10.08 14.19
C GLY A 178 14.90 10.55 12.77
N ASP A 179 15.74 10.11 11.84
CA ASP A 179 15.52 10.31 10.41
C ASP A 179 14.30 9.48 9.96
N LEU A 180 13.27 10.17 9.46
CA LEU A 180 12.02 9.54 9.05
C LEU A 180 12.18 8.64 7.82
N ASP A 181 13.15 8.89 6.96
CA ASP A 181 13.37 8.10 5.76
C ASP A 181 14.07 6.78 6.12
N GLU A 182 15.07 6.84 7.01
CA GLU A 182 15.73 5.66 7.57
C GLU A 182 14.73 4.79 8.36
N LEU A 183 13.93 5.41 9.22
CA LEU A 183 12.90 4.70 9.99
C LEU A 183 11.79 4.11 9.10
N ASP A 184 11.37 4.77 8.01
CA ASP A 184 10.43 4.16 7.07
C ASP A 184 11.06 2.95 6.41
N ARG A 185 12.33 3.05 5.98
CA ARG A 185 13.05 1.94 5.36
C ARG A 185 13.12 0.73 6.29
N LEU A 186 13.49 0.91 7.55
CA LEU A 186 13.50 -0.18 8.55
C LEU A 186 12.10 -0.79 8.74
N ALA A 187 11.07 0.06 8.84
CA ALA A 187 9.68 -0.40 8.91
C ALA A 187 9.28 -1.23 7.68
N ARG A 188 9.69 -0.82 6.48
CA ARG A 188 9.42 -1.55 5.23
C ARG A 188 10.17 -2.86 5.15
N ILE A 189 11.42 -2.92 5.61
CA ILE A 189 12.22 -4.14 5.67
C ILE A 189 11.56 -5.16 6.62
N SER A 190 11.18 -4.72 7.83
CA SER A 190 10.47 -5.57 8.79
C SER A 190 9.13 -6.08 8.24
N GLU A 191 8.35 -5.19 7.63
CA GLU A 191 7.10 -5.54 6.94
C GLU A 191 7.30 -6.51 5.77
N PHE A 192 8.42 -6.42 5.06
CA PHE A 192 8.78 -7.32 3.96
C PHE A 192 9.06 -8.71 4.51
N HIS A 193 9.93 -8.84 5.52
CA HIS A 193 10.24 -10.13 6.15
C HIS A 193 9.01 -10.80 6.76
N ALA A 194 8.10 -10.02 7.36
CA ALA A 194 6.83 -10.55 7.86
C ALA A 194 5.93 -11.17 6.77
N ARG A 195 6.15 -10.81 5.50
CA ARG A 195 5.39 -11.30 4.33
C ARG A 195 6.15 -12.35 3.52
N VAL A 196 7.37 -12.72 3.90
CA VAL A 196 8.18 -13.71 3.21
C VAL A 196 8.29 -14.95 4.08
N ASP A 197 7.97 -16.11 3.50
CA ASP A 197 8.16 -17.38 4.19
C ASP A 197 9.58 -17.92 3.98
N SER A 198 10.47 -17.66 4.93
CA SER A 198 11.83 -18.20 4.89
C SER A 198 11.99 -19.52 5.67
N SER A 199 10.90 -20.15 6.12
CA SER A 199 10.94 -21.34 6.98
C SER A 199 11.53 -22.58 6.31
N GLY A 200 11.53 -22.64 4.97
CA GLY A 200 12.14 -23.72 4.20
C GLY A 200 13.68 -23.73 4.22
N GLY A 201 14.32 -22.73 4.83
CA GLY A 201 15.78 -22.64 4.91
C GLY A 201 16.43 -21.90 3.73
N PRO A 202 17.77 -21.76 3.73
CA PRO A 202 18.49 -20.87 2.81
C PRO A 202 18.52 -21.34 1.36
N ALA A 203 18.31 -22.63 1.09
CA ALA A 203 18.26 -23.20 -0.26
C ALA A 203 16.82 -23.33 -0.82
N ALA A 204 15.79 -23.09 -0.01
CA ALA A 204 14.41 -23.22 -0.44
C ALA A 204 13.90 -21.94 -1.09
N CYS A 205 12.86 -22.04 -1.91
CA CYS A 205 12.13 -20.85 -2.36
C CYS A 205 11.43 -20.20 -1.17
N TRP A 206 11.44 -18.87 -1.11
CA TRP A 206 10.75 -18.12 -0.05
C TRP A 206 9.47 -17.48 -0.58
N PRO A 207 8.31 -18.16 -0.46
CA PRO A 207 7.06 -17.68 -1.05
C PRO A 207 6.54 -16.41 -0.36
N TRP A 208 5.80 -15.60 -1.13
CA TRP A 208 5.14 -14.40 -0.64
C TRP A 208 3.80 -14.74 0.03
N ARG A 209 3.64 -14.33 1.29
CA ARG A 209 2.43 -14.54 2.10
C ARG A 209 1.34 -13.48 1.86
N GLY A 210 1.67 -12.36 1.22
CA GLY A 210 0.73 -11.27 0.94
C GLY A 210 -0.14 -11.52 -0.29
N GLU A 211 -1.03 -12.51 -0.24
CA GLU A 211 -1.87 -12.92 -1.39
C GLU A 211 -2.63 -11.76 -2.04
N LYS A 212 -3.16 -10.84 -1.21
CA LYS A 212 -3.92 -9.67 -1.66
C LYS A 212 -3.07 -8.58 -2.33
N SER A 213 -1.75 -8.72 -2.32
CA SER A 213 -0.81 -7.75 -2.89
C SER A 213 0.06 -8.38 -3.98
N ARG A 214 -0.52 -9.27 -4.80
CA ARG A 214 0.12 -9.80 -6.00
C ARG A 214 -0.27 -9.00 -7.24
N ASN A 215 0.64 -8.95 -8.22
CA ASN A 215 0.29 -8.47 -9.56
C ASN A 215 -0.23 -9.61 -10.45
N ASN A 216 -0.65 -9.24 -11.67
CA ASN A 216 -1.17 -10.18 -12.66
C ASN A 216 -0.15 -11.23 -13.15
N PHE A 217 1.14 -11.05 -12.85
CA PHE A 217 2.20 -12.02 -13.17
C PHE A 217 2.50 -12.97 -11.99
N GLY A 218 1.78 -12.83 -10.88
CA GLY A 218 1.94 -13.64 -9.68
C GLY A 218 2.97 -13.10 -8.69
N TYR A 219 3.73 -12.04 -9.01
CA TYR A 219 4.71 -11.48 -8.07
C TYR A 219 4.02 -10.76 -6.93
N GLY A 220 4.45 -11.03 -5.69
CA GLY A 220 4.14 -10.19 -4.54
C GLY A 220 4.64 -8.76 -4.75
N GLN A 221 3.96 -7.79 -4.16
CA GLN A 221 4.31 -6.37 -4.24
C GLN A 221 4.00 -5.67 -2.91
N MET A 222 4.79 -4.65 -2.59
CA MET A 222 4.52 -3.71 -1.50
C MET A 222 5.16 -2.34 -1.79
N ALA A 223 4.82 -1.34 -0.99
CA ALA A 223 5.55 -0.06 -1.02
C ALA A 223 6.94 -0.24 -0.41
N PHE A 224 7.96 0.38 -0.99
CA PHE A 224 9.35 0.31 -0.53
C PHE A 224 10.16 1.48 -1.10
N ASP A 225 11.08 2.08 -0.32
CA ASP A 225 11.94 3.21 -0.72
C ASP A 225 11.19 4.33 -1.47
N GLY A 226 10.11 4.85 -0.88
CA GLY A 226 9.29 5.92 -1.46
C GLY A 226 8.44 5.52 -2.67
N GLN A 227 8.63 4.32 -3.23
CA GLN A 227 7.82 3.81 -4.33
C GLN A 227 6.57 3.08 -3.81
N ARG A 228 5.42 3.36 -4.42
CA ARG A 228 4.12 2.82 -3.97
C ARG A 228 3.94 1.33 -4.24
N VAL A 229 4.54 0.82 -5.31
CA VAL A 229 4.37 -0.55 -5.79
C VAL A 229 5.70 -1.06 -6.31
N VAL A 230 6.33 -1.93 -5.53
CA VAL A 230 7.61 -2.55 -5.87
C VAL A 230 7.45 -4.07 -5.80
N PRO A 231 7.84 -4.82 -6.85
CA PRO A 231 7.89 -6.28 -6.80
C PRO A 231 8.74 -6.80 -5.64
N ALA A 232 8.21 -7.74 -4.88
CA ALA A 232 8.80 -8.28 -3.66
C ALA A 232 10.19 -8.90 -3.90
N HIS A 233 10.40 -9.59 -5.01
CA HIS A 233 11.72 -10.15 -5.34
C HIS A 233 12.78 -9.05 -5.53
N ARG A 234 12.41 -7.86 -6.06
CA ARG A 234 13.35 -6.73 -6.17
C ARG A 234 13.72 -6.19 -4.80
N ILE A 235 12.76 -6.15 -3.88
CA ILE A 235 12.98 -5.76 -2.49
C ILE A 235 13.95 -6.74 -1.82
N ALA A 236 13.72 -8.06 -1.96
CA ALA A 236 14.65 -9.08 -1.45
C ALA A 236 16.09 -8.87 -1.94
N TYR A 237 16.26 -8.61 -3.23
CA TYR A 237 17.58 -8.39 -3.81
C TYR A 237 18.27 -7.15 -3.21
N VAL A 238 17.60 -5.99 -3.16
CA VAL A 238 18.24 -4.77 -2.65
C VAL A 238 18.51 -4.82 -1.15
N ILE A 239 17.67 -5.51 -0.36
CA ILE A 239 17.93 -5.71 1.08
C ILE A 239 19.19 -6.57 1.26
N ALA A 240 19.28 -7.70 0.57
CA ALA A 240 20.39 -8.64 0.73
C ALA A 240 21.73 -8.07 0.28
N ASP A 241 21.71 -7.25 -0.78
CA ASP A 241 22.92 -6.67 -1.37
C ASP A 241 23.27 -5.28 -0.78
N GLY A 242 22.52 -4.81 0.21
CA GLY A 242 22.73 -3.50 0.84
C GLY A 242 22.51 -2.31 -0.11
N LYS A 243 21.70 -2.49 -1.16
CA LYS A 243 21.43 -1.50 -2.21
C LYS A 243 20.10 -0.76 -2.00
N THR A 244 19.88 0.24 -2.84
CA THR A 244 18.61 0.96 -3.00
C THR A 244 17.95 0.56 -4.32
N LEU A 245 16.66 0.91 -4.48
CA LEU A 245 15.99 0.75 -5.77
C LEU A 245 16.58 1.62 -6.88
N ALA A 246 17.29 2.69 -6.54
CA ALA A 246 17.98 3.55 -7.50
C ALA A 246 19.17 2.83 -8.15
N ASP A 247 19.91 2.03 -7.37
CA ASP A 247 21.09 1.28 -7.85
C ASP A 247 20.73 0.23 -8.91
N ILE A 248 19.50 -0.29 -8.86
CA ILE A 248 18.98 -1.30 -9.79
C ILE A 248 17.99 -0.72 -10.82
N LYS A 249 18.03 0.60 -11.03
CA LYS A 249 17.16 1.26 -12.01
C LYS A 249 17.45 0.75 -13.43
N GLY A 250 16.40 0.36 -14.15
CA GLY A 250 16.51 -0.16 -15.52
C GLY A 250 17.02 -1.60 -15.63
N GLN A 251 17.39 -2.23 -14.52
CA GLN A 251 17.89 -3.60 -14.49
C GLN A 251 16.77 -4.58 -14.13
N ASN A 252 16.86 -5.80 -14.67
CA ASN A 252 15.95 -6.89 -14.33
C ASN A 252 16.56 -7.74 -13.22
N ILE A 253 15.70 -8.25 -12.34
CA ILE A 253 16.08 -9.25 -11.36
C ILE A 253 15.49 -10.57 -11.86
N LEU A 254 16.38 -11.50 -12.19
CA LEU A 254 16.06 -12.82 -12.72
C LEU A 254 15.99 -13.83 -11.58
N HIS A 255 15.03 -14.75 -11.68
CA HIS A 255 14.91 -15.87 -10.76
C HIS A 255 15.71 -17.07 -11.25
N LYS A 256 16.60 -17.59 -10.40
CA LYS A 256 17.41 -18.80 -10.63
C LYS A 256 16.89 -20.00 -9.84
N CYS A 257 15.58 -20.05 -9.57
CA CYS A 257 14.98 -21.11 -8.76
C CYS A 257 15.15 -22.48 -9.45
N PRO A 258 15.55 -23.53 -8.70
CA PRO A 258 15.72 -24.88 -9.24
C PRO A 258 14.39 -25.49 -9.71
N GLU A 259 13.28 -25.14 -9.05
CA GLU A 259 11.93 -25.59 -9.41
C GLU A 259 11.09 -24.45 -9.99
N ALA A 260 10.39 -24.71 -11.09
CA ALA A 260 9.58 -23.71 -11.78
C ALA A 260 8.32 -23.31 -11.01
N LYS A 261 7.78 -24.19 -10.15
CA LYS A 261 6.47 -24.05 -9.51
C LYS A 261 6.33 -22.80 -8.63
N HIS A 262 7.43 -22.31 -8.05
CA HIS A 262 7.44 -21.18 -7.13
C HIS A 262 8.26 -19.99 -7.64
N ARG A 263 8.68 -19.99 -8.91
CA ARG A 263 9.60 -18.99 -9.45
C ARG A 263 9.09 -17.56 -9.30
N ASN A 264 7.85 -17.30 -9.73
CA ASN A 264 7.26 -15.95 -9.66
C ASN A 264 6.87 -15.54 -8.23
N ASP A 265 6.98 -16.46 -7.27
CA ASP A 265 6.65 -16.22 -5.88
C ASP A 265 7.87 -16.17 -4.96
N CYS A 266 9.04 -16.55 -5.46
CA CYS A 266 10.25 -16.65 -4.66
C CYS A 266 10.86 -15.29 -4.37
N ASN A 267 11.19 -15.07 -3.09
CA ASN A 267 11.87 -13.89 -2.57
C ASN A 267 13.19 -14.25 -1.86
N ASN A 268 13.73 -15.45 -2.11
CA ASN A 268 15.02 -15.85 -1.55
C ASN A 268 16.15 -15.15 -2.34
N PRO A 269 16.98 -14.30 -1.72
CA PRO A 269 18.09 -13.63 -2.40
C PRO A 269 19.08 -14.58 -3.09
N ALA A 270 19.31 -15.78 -2.55
CA ALA A 270 20.16 -16.79 -3.16
C ALA A 270 19.62 -17.28 -4.52
N HIS A 271 18.33 -17.09 -4.77
CA HIS A 271 17.66 -17.43 -6.03
C HIS A 271 17.46 -16.22 -6.95
N LEU A 272 18.06 -15.07 -6.65
CA LEU A 272 17.92 -13.85 -7.42
C LEU A 272 19.25 -13.43 -8.02
N ALA A 273 19.23 -12.91 -9.24
CA ALA A 273 20.40 -12.36 -9.88
C ALA A 273 20.04 -11.12 -10.70
N LEU A 274 20.99 -10.20 -10.77
CA LEU A 274 20.91 -9.06 -11.66
C LEU A 274 21.10 -9.52 -13.10
N GLY A 275 20.25 -9.04 -14.00
CA GLY A 275 20.31 -9.38 -15.42
C GLY A 275 19.82 -8.24 -16.30
N THR A 276 20.21 -8.32 -17.57
CA THR A 276 19.82 -7.41 -18.64
C THR A 276 18.43 -7.77 -19.18
N GLN A 277 17.83 -6.85 -19.95
CA GLN A 277 16.60 -7.14 -20.68
C GLN A 277 16.79 -8.25 -21.72
N ALA A 278 17.97 -8.35 -22.33
CA ALA A 278 18.28 -9.41 -23.28
C ALA A 278 18.29 -10.78 -22.60
N GLU A 279 18.91 -10.90 -21.43
CA GLU A 279 18.93 -12.15 -20.64
C GLU A 279 17.53 -12.53 -20.13
N ASN A 280 16.71 -11.56 -19.72
CA ASN A 280 15.31 -11.80 -19.35
C ASN A 280 14.48 -12.36 -20.53
N ILE A 281 14.72 -11.87 -21.75
CA ILE A 281 14.04 -12.38 -22.95
C ILE A 281 14.55 -13.79 -23.29
N ALA A 282 15.85 -14.03 -23.18
CA ALA A 282 16.45 -15.35 -23.39
C ALA A 282 15.90 -16.39 -22.40
N ASP A 283 15.76 -16.04 -21.13
CA ASP A 283 15.17 -16.90 -20.09
C ASP A 283 13.73 -17.31 -20.45
N LYS A 284 12.90 -16.36 -20.91
CA LYS A 284 11.53 -16.68 -21.35
C LYS A 284 11.48 -17.55 -22.61
N LEU A 285 12.46 -17.43 -23.50
CA LEU A 285 12.59 -18.28 -24.69
C LEU A 285 12.99 -19.70 -24.30
N ILE A 286 14.01 -19.86 -23.46
CA ILE A 286 14.48 -21.16 -22.95
C ILE A 286 13.35 -21.89 -22.23
N HIS A 287 12.58 -21.18 -21.42
CA HIS A 287 11.50 -21.76 -20.63
C HIS A 287 10.15 -21.84 -21.37
N GLY A 288 10.09 -21.44 -22.65
CA GLY A 288 8.87 -21.55 -23.47
C GLY A 288 7.68 -20.73 -22.97
N THR A 289 7.91 -19.78 -22.06
CA THR A 289 6.86 -18.94 -21.44
C THR A 289 6.53 -17.70 -22.26
N MET A 290 7.27 -17.43 -23.34
CA MET A 290 6.91 -16.39 -24.30
C MET A 290 5.59 -16.72 -25.01
N PRO A 291 4.55 -15.86 -24.88
CA PRO A 291 3.33 -16.02 -25.66
C PRO A 291 3.66 -15.81 -27.15
N MET A 292 3.43 -16.87 -27.95
CA MET A 292 3.70 -16.94 -29.39
C MET A 292 2.42 -17.30 -30.15
N GLY A 293 2.34 -16.98 -31.43
CA GLY A 293 1.14 -17.23 -32.24
C GLY A 293 -0.11 -16.67 -31.59
N GLU A 294 -1.19 -17.45 -31.62
CA GLU A 294 -2.51 -17.08 -31.08
C GLU A 294 -2.56 -16.97 -29.54
N ARG A 295 -1.51 -17.42 -28.82
CA ARG A 295 -1.37 -17.14 -27.37
C ARG A 295 -0.99 -15.67 -27.10
N HIS A 296 -0.49 -14.95 -28.11
CA HIS A 296 -0.20 -13.53 -28.03
C HIS A 296 -1.40 -12.70 -28.50
N HIS A 297 -1.66 -11.55 -27.90
CA HIS A 297 -2.81 -10.69 -28.25
C HIS A 297 -2.82 -10.29 -29.75
N MET A 298 -1.65 -10.07 -30.35
CA MET A 298 -1.55 -9.83 -31.80
C MET A 298 -1.83 -11.07 -32.64
N GLY A 299 -1.62 -12.28 -32.12
CA GLY A 299 -2.01 -13.51 -32.79
C GLY A 299 -3.50 -13.80 -32.69
N GLN A 300 -4.16 -13.38 -31.61
CA GLN A 300 -5.64 -13.39 -31.54
C GLN A 300 -6.25 -12.42 -32.56
N ARG A 301 -5.65 -11.23 -32.71
CA ARG A 301 -6.07 -10.26 -33.73
C ARG A 301 -5.77 -10.73 -35.16
N PHE A 302 -4.67 -11.45 -35.35
CA PHE A 302 -4.24 -11.98 -36.64
C PHE A 302 -3.95 -13.47 -36.51
N PRO A 303 -4.98 -14.35 -36.60
CA PRO A 303 -4.86 -15.80 -36.43
C PRO A 303 -3.82 -16.42 -37.36
N ASP A 304 -3.24 -17.56 -36.98
CA ASP A 304 -2.24 -18.25 -37.80
C ASP A 304 -2.81 -18.57 -39.19
N ALA A 305 -4.08 -18.96 -39.27
CA ALA A 305 -4.80 -19.20 -40.52
C ALA A 305 -4.87 -17.96 -41.44
N LEU A 306 -4.98 -16.76 -40.88
CA LEU A 306 -4.97 -15.51 -41.66
C LEU A 306 -3.58 -15.29 -42.28
N VAL A 307 -2.54 -15.45 -41.49
CA VAL A 307 -1.15 -15.26 -41.93
C VAL A 307 -0.78 -16.29 -43.00
N ALA A 308 -1.14 -17.57 -42.80
CA ALA A 308 -0.98 -18.64 -43.80
C ALA A 308 -1.68 -18.28 -45.12
N ARG A 309 -2.92 -17.77 -45.06
CA ARG A 309 -3.68 -17.37 -46.24
C ARG A 309 -3.00 -16.24 -47.00
N MET A 310 -2.45 -15.24 -46.30
CA MET A 310 -1.71 -14.13 -46.93
C MET A 310 -0.43 -14.63 -47.61
N ARG A 311 0.28 -15.57 -46.98
CA ARG A 311 1.45 -16.24 -47.55
C ARG A 311 1.10 -17.00 -48.83
N GLU A 312 0.06 -17.82 -48.78
CA GLU A 312 -0.40 -18.61 -49.93
C GLU A 312 -0.79 -17.69 -51.10
N LYS A 313 -1.60 -16.66 -50.84
CA LYS A 313 -2.03 -15.68 -51.86
C LYS A 313 -0.85 -14.96 -52.54
N PHE A 314 0.22 -14.67 -51.81
CA PHE A 314 1.36 -13.94 -52.37
C PHE A 314 2.33 -14.85 -53.12
N TRP A 315 2.70 -15.98 -52.52
CA TRP A 315 3.74 -16.87 -53.06
C TRP A 315 3.19 -17.91 -54.04
N ARG A 316 1.92 -18.31 -53.92
CA ARG A 316 1.24 -19.27 -54.79
C ARG A 316 -0.09 -18.70 -55.33
N PRO A 317 -0.06 -17.58 -56.08
CA PRO A 317 -1.28 -16.99 -56.60
C PRO A 317 -1.90 -17.87 -57.68
N THR A 318 -3.23 -18.00 -57.68
CA THR A 318 -4.01 -18.63 -58.75
C THR A 318 -4.27 -17.69 -59.94
N GLY A 319 -3.73 -16.47 -59.90
CA GLY A 319 -3.87 -15.42 -60.91
C GLY A 319 -2.77 -14.36 -60.78
N LYS A 320 -3.09 -13.08 -61.04
CA LYS A 320 -2.13 -11.98 -60.84
C LYS A 320 -1.70 -11.91 -59.37
N ARG A 321 -0.39 -11.90 -59.12
CA ARG A 321 0.16 -11.76 -57.76
C ARG A 321 -0.35 -10.45 -57.11
N PRO A 322 -0.96 -10.51 -55.92
CA PRO A 322 -1.41 -9.33 -55.22
C PRO A 322 -0.23 -8.49 -54.73
N THR A 323 -0.41 -7.17 -54.72
CA THR A 323 0.50 -6.23 -54.09
C THR A 323 0.41 -6.34 -52.57
N MET A 324 1.47 -5.94 -51.87
CA MET A 324 1.47 -5.94 -50.41
C MET A 324 0.46 -4.95 -49.81
N THR A 325 0.11 -3.89 -50.55
CA THR A 325 -0.93 -2.93 -50.17
C THR A 325 -2.32 -3.56 -50.20
N GLU A 326 -2.62 -4.34 -51.22
CA GLU A 326 -3.90 -5.08 -51.32
C GLU A 326 -4.02 -6.12 -50.19
N LEU A 327 -2.95 -6.86 -49.90
CA LEU A 327 -2.93 -7.80 -48.78
C LEU A 327 -3.06 -7.09 -47.42
N ALA A 328 -2.47 -5.91 -47.26
CA ALA A 328 -2.56 -5.12 -46.04
C ALA A 328 -3.99 -4.63 -45.78
N LEU A 329 -4.66 -4.16 -46.85
CA LEU A 329 -6.06 -3.77 -46.80
C LEU A 329 -6.97 -4.96 -46.46
N GLU A 330 -6.77 -6.10 -47.10
CA GLU A 330 -7.54 -7.33 -46.83
C GLU A 330 -7.36 -7.83 -45.39
N ALA A 331 -6.12 -7.82 -44.88
CA ALA A 331 -5.81 -8.28 -43.54
C ALA A 331 -6.11 -7.24 -42.44
N GLY A 332 -6.51 -6.01 -42.80
CA GLY A 332 -6.75 -4.92 -41.84
C GLY A 332 -5.48 -4.52 -41.07
N THR A 333 -4.33 -4.50 -41.73
CA THR A 333 -3.01 -4.23 -41.12
C THR A 333 -2.14 -3.35 -42.02
N SER A 334 -0.88 -3.09 -41.62
CA SER A 334 0.05 -2.28 -42.41
C SER A 334 0.90 -3.11 -43.38
N VAL A 335 1.36 -2.47 -44.45
CA VAL A 335 2.28 -3.08 -45.45
C VAL A 335 3.55 -3.63 -44.77
N THR A 336 4.06 -2.94 -43.75
CA THR A 336 5.21 -3.39 -42.96
C THR A 336 4.95 -4.71 -42.24
N VAL A 337 3.75 -4.90 -41.69
CA VAL A 337 3.36 -6.15 -41.02
C VAL A 337 3.26 -7.28 -42.04
N ILE A 338 2.61 -7.05 -43.19
CA ILE A 338 2.55 -8.01 -44.30
C ILE A 338 3.96 -8.40 -44.77
N SER A 339 4.86 -7.43 -44.93
CA SER A 339 6.26 -7.69 -45.32
C SER A 339 6.92 -8.70 -44.38
N ARG A 340 6.77 -8.50 -43.07
CA ARG A 340 7.39 -9.35 -42.06
C ARG A 340 6.79 -10.76 -42.04
N TRP A 341 5.48 -10.88 -42.23
CA TRP A 341 4.78 -12.16 -42.35
C TRP A 341 5.24 -12.95 -43.58
N LEU A 342 5.32 -12.31 -44.75
CA LEU A 342 5.72 -12.95 -46.01
C LEU A 342 7.19 -13.43 -45.98
N LYS A 343 8.07 -12.68 -45.31
CA LYS A 343 9.48 -13.02 -45.13
C LYS A 343 9.74 -14.02 -43.99
N GLY A 344 8.74 -14.34 -43.17
CA GLY A 344 8.92 -15.20 -41.99
C GLY A 344 9.67 -14.54 -40.83
N THR A 345 10.12 -13.29 -40.96
CA THR A 345 10.77 -12.51 -39.89
C THR A 345 9.84 -12.24 -38.70
N SER A 346 8.53 -12.34 -38.89
CA SER A 346 7.55 -12.44 -37.82
C SER A 346 6.56 -13.56 -38.11
N ARG A 347 6.07 -14.20 -37.05
CA ARG A 347 5.13 -15.33 -37.09
C ARG A 347 5.62 -16.52 -37.95
N PRO A 348 6.89 -16.98 -37.85
CA PRO A 348 7.36 -18.14 -38.63
C PRO A 348 6.50 -19.40 -38.38
N GLU A 349 5.92 -19.53 -37.19
CA GLU A 349 5.05 -20.63 -36.77
C GLU A 349 3.72 -20.71 -37.54
N ALA A 350 3.27 -19.61 -38.18
CA ALA A 350 1.93 -19.51 -38.75
C ALA A 350 1.70 -20.30 -40.06
N GLY A 351 2.65 -21.12 -40.51
CA GLY A 351 2.51 -21.98 -41.70
C GLY A 351 2.46 -21.21 -43.04
N GLY A 352 2.26 -21.95 -44.14
CA GLY A 352 2.24 -21.41 -45.51
C GLY A 352 3.62 -21.14 -46.12
N PRO A 353 3.68 -20.84 -47.43
CA PRO A 353 4.92 -20.64 -48.17
C PRO A 353 5.65 -19.37 -47.71
N LEU A 354 6.96 -19.46 -47.54
CA LEU A 354 7.84 -18.34 -47.23
C LEU A 354 8.68 -17.98 -48.46
N ALA A 355 9.34 -16.82 -48.40
CA ALA A 355 10.32 -16.43 -49.40
C ALA A 355 11.36 -17.57 -49.59
N PRO A 356 11.76 -17.87 -50.83
CA PRO A 356 12.87 -18.79 -51.07
C PRO A 356 14.11 -18.30 -50.31
N THR A 357 14.74 -19.19 -49.56
CA THR A 357 16.07 -18.94 -49.00
C THR A 357 17.05 -18.89 -50.17
N GLY A 358 17.46 -17.67 -50.55
CA GLY A 358 18.52 -17.44 -51.53
C GLY A 358 19.88 -17.84 -51.00
#